data_AF-A0A937KSQ3-F1
#
_entry.id   AF-A0A937KSQ3-F1
#
_cell.length_a   1.000
_cell.length_b   1.000
_cell.length_c   1.000
_cell.angle_alpha   90.00
_cell.angle_beta   90.00
_cell.angle_gamma   90.00
#
_symmetry.space_group_name_H-M   'P 1'
#
loop_
_entity.id
_entity.type
_entity.pdbx_description
1 polymer ?
#
loop_
_entity_poly.entity_id
_entity_poly.type
_entity_poly.pdbx_seq_one_letter_code
_entity_poly.pdbx_strand_id
1 'polypeptide(L)'
;MKKRALLLFLTLSVISCNFQVNTNKESEDSDEVTMSTVLDIHDEVMPKMSDIAKLSGALKPLITEDSLAQKKFDDLVRAHEEMMNWMQDFGTKFNSDEIMNGAALSKEKQDLLIQEKIAIDQVKETMLSAISNAENFLKEKD
;
A
#
# COMPACT_ATOMS: atom_id res chain seq x y z
N MET A 1 -52.76 23.93 53.99
CA MET A 1 -54.08 23.29 53.84
C MET A 1 -54.43 23.23 52.37
N LYS A 2 -54.75 22.00 51.89
CA LYS A 2 -55.60 21.62 50.74
C LYS A 2 -55.28 22.21 49.35
N LYS A 3 -55.26 21.49 48.23
CA LYS A 3 -55.36 20.05 47.87
C LYS A 3 -55.06 20.01 46.35
N ARG A 4 -54.13 19.13 45.96
CA ARG A 4 -54.11 18.22 44.79
C ARG A 4 -54.73 18.67 43.44
N ALA A 5 -53.94 18.53 42.37
CA ALA A 5 -54.23 17.69 41.19
C ALA A 5 -52.97 17.71 40.29
N LEU A 6 -52.28 16.58 40.15
CA LEU A 6 -52.42 15.66 39.00
C LEU A 6 -51.74 16.22 37.74
N LEU A 7 -50.57 15.67 37.40
CA LEU A 7 -50.34 14.95 36.14
C LEU A 7 -48.94 14.35 36.12
N LEU A 8 -48.92 13.04 36.37
CA LEU A 8 -47.86 12.11 36.00
C LEU A 8 -47.79 12.08 34.47
N PHE A 9 -46.63 12.39 33.89
CA PHE A 9 -46.26 11.84 32.58
C PHE A 9 -44.84 11.31 32.67
N LEU A 10 -44.79 10.03 33.00
CA LEU A 10 -43.69 9.12 32.70
C LEU A 10 -43.66 8.94 31.18
N THR A 11 -42.74 9.62 30.49
CA THR A 11 -42.38 9.26 29.12
C THR A 11 -41.12 8.43 29.18
N LEU A 12 -41.34 7.12 29.35
CA LEU A 12 -40.41 6.06 29.00
C LEU A 12 -40.24 6.11 27.47
N SER A 13 -39.24 6.84 26.97
CA SER A 13 -38.94 6.79 25.54
C SER A 13 -38.03 5.60 25.28
N VAL A 14 -38.67 4.60 24.69
CA VAL A 14 -38.13 3.35 24.20
C VAL A 14 -36.83 3.53 23.42
N ILE A 15 -35.89 2.65 23.74
CA ILE A 15 -34.81 2.22 22.88
C ILE A 15 -35.43 1.77 21.55
N SER A 16 -35.18 2.52 20.49
CA SER A 16 -35.20 1.98 19.14
C SER A 16 -33.82 2.15 18.56
N CYS A 17 -33.13 1.01 18.48
CA CYS A 17 -32.05 0.78 17.55
C CYS A 17 -32.43 1.36 16.19
N ASN A 18 -31.81 2.48 15.82
CA ASN A 18 -31.37 2.62 14.45
C ASN A 18 -29.89 2.21 14.43
N PHE A 19 -29.67 0.90 14.67
CA PHE A 19 -28.61 0.19 14.00
C PHE A 19 -29.02 0.14 12.53
N GLN A 20 -28.85 1.27 11.84
CA GLN A 20 -28.64 1.24 10.41
C GLN A 20 -27.28 0.59 10.23
N VAL A 21 -27.31 -0.74 10.19
CA VAL A 21 -26.55 -1.44 9.19
C VAL A 21 -26.99 -0.83 7.87
N ASN A 22 -26.26 0.20 7.45
CA ASN A 22 -26.01 0.38 6.05
C ASN A 22 -25.23 -0.88 5.64
N THR A 23 -25.96 -1.95 5.36
CA THR A 23 -25.56 -2.89 4.31
C THR A 23 -25.71 -2.12 3.00
N ASN A 24 -24.91 -1.07 2.83
CA ASN A 24 -24.20 -0.96 1.60
C ASN A 24 -23.23 -2.14 1.69
N LYS A 25 -23.63 -3.26 1.09
CA LYS A 25 -22.63 -3.94 0.27
C LYS A 25 -22.18 -2.86 -0.71
N GLU A 26 -21.19 -2.06 -0.32
CA GLU A 26 -20.28 -1.45 -1.27
C GLU A 26 -19.75 -2.66 -2.02
N SER A 27 -20.39 -2.90 -3.17
CA SER A 27 -19.71 -3.47 -4.31
C SER A 27 -18.34 -2.84 -4.34
N GLU A 28 -17.29 -3.67 -4.29
CA GLU A 28 -15.90 -3.28 -4.52
C GLU A 28 -15.89 -2.13 -5.52
N ASP A 29 -15.57 -0.95 -5.01
CA ASP A 29 -15.51 0.28 -5.78
C ASP A 29 -14.57 -0.04 -6.94
N SER A 30 -15.06 0.10 -8.18
CA SER A 30 -14.13 0.23 -9.30
C SER A 30 -13.55 1.65 -9.18
N ASP A 31 -12.76 1.87 -8.13
CA ASP A 31 -12.06 3.12 -7.88
C ASP A 31 -11.30 3.44 -9.15
N GLU A 32 -11.69 4.53 -9.81
CA GLU A 32 -11.04 5.00 -11.01
C GLU A 32 -9.55 5.18 -10.71
N VAL A 33 -8.68 4.42 -11.38
CA VAL A 33 -7.23 4.49 -11.14
C VAL A 33 -6.75 5.90 -11.47
N THR A 34 -6.26 6.62 -10.47
CA THR A 34 -5.72 7.98 -10.67
C THR A 34 -4.20 7.99 -10.62
N MET A 35 -3.59 9.03 -11.17
CA MET A 35 -2.14 9.24 -11.10
C MET A 35 -1.66 9.24 -9.63
N SER A 36 -2.41 9.91 -8.76
CA SER A 36 -2.15 9.94 -7.31
C SER A 36 -2.12 8.53 -6.73
N THR A 37 -3.12 7.70 -7.03
CA THR A 37 -3.20 6.34 -6.49
C THR A 37 -1.98 5.49 -6.86
N VAL A 38 -1.42 5.65 -8.06
CA VAL A 38 -0.21 4.94 -8.48
C VAL A 38 1.02 5.46 -7.74
N LEU A 39 1.15 6.79 -7.61
CA LEU A 39 2.27 7.43 -6.93
C LEU A 39 2.25 7.21 -5.42
N ASP A 40 1.07 7.11 -4.80
CA ASP A 40 0.92 6.81 -3.37
C ASP A 40 1.52 5.44 -3.03
N ILE A 41 1.35 4.44 -3.91
CA ILE A 41 1.95 3.11 -3.74
C ILE A 41 3.48 3.19 -3.86
N HIS A 42 3.99 3.92 -4.85
CA HIS A 42 5.43 4.19 -4.99
C HIS A 42 5.98 4.85 -3.72
N ASP A 43 5.37 5.93 -3.25
CA ASP A 43 5.82 6.69 -2.09
C ASP A 43 5.76 5.87 -0.80
N GLU A 44 4.81 4.94 -0.67
CA GLU A 44 4.72 4.02 0.46
C GLU A 44 5.98 3.13 0.57
N VAL A 45 6.49 2.64 -0.56
CA VAL A 45 7.62 1.69 -0.57
C VAL A 45 8.98 2.35 -0.78
N MET A 46 9.03 3.59 -1.26
CA MET A 46 10.30 4.31 -1.46
C MET A 46 11.18 4.41 -0.20
N PRO A 47 10.66 4.70 1.01
CA PRO A 47 11.47 4.66 2.23
C PRO A 47 12.14 3.31 2.49
N LYS A 48 11.54 2.21 2.04
CA LYS A 48 12.03 0.84 2.24
C LYS A 48 13.25 0.49 1.41
N MET A 49 13.59 1.32 0.41
CA MET A 49 14.85 1.20 -0.32
C MET A 49 16.07 1.29 0.61
N SER A 50 15.95 2.05 1.71
CA SER A 50 16.98 2.11 2.75
C SER A 50 17.10 0.81 3.55
N ASP A 51 15.98 0.14 3.84
CA ASP A 51 15.96 -1.17 4.48
C ASP A 51 16.62 -2.23 3.60
N ILE A 52 16.31 -2.23 2.30
CA ILE A 52 16.95 -3.11 1.31
C ILE A 52 18.48 -2.93 1.34
N ALA A 53 18.98 -1.70 1.29
CA ALA A 53 20.42 -1.44 1.31
C ALA A 53 21.08 -1.93 2.61
N LYS A 54 20.43 -1.69 3.76
CA LYS A 54 20.90 -2.14 5.07
C LYS A 54 20.97 -3.67 5.16
N LEU A 55 19.88 -4.35 4.78
CA LEU A 55 19.79 -5.81 4.85
C LEU A 55 20.76 -6.49 3.88
N SER A 56 20.91 -5.96 2.66
CA SER A 56 21.92 -6.42 1.71
C SER A 56 23.33 -6.28 2.27
N GLY A 57 23.62 -5.19 2.99
CA GLY A 57 24.90 -5.00 3.68
C GLY A 57 25.14 -6.04 4.78
N ALA A 58 24.11 -6.39 5.56
CA ALA A 58 24.18 -7.40 6.62
C ALA A 58 24.32 -8.83 6.07
N LEU A 59 23.72 -9.15 4.92
CA LEU A 59 23.80 -10.46 4.29
C LEU A 59 25.13 -10.69 3.56
N LYS A 60 25.74 -9.63 3.01
CA LYS A 60 26.96 -9.70 2.20
C LYS A 60 28.12 -10.51 2.81
N PRO A 61 28.45 -10.42 4.12
CA PRO A 61 29.50 -11.26 4.70
C PRO A 61 29.13 -12.75 4.84
N LEU A 62 27.85 -13.10 4.73
CA LEU A 62 27.35 -14.47 4.92
C LEU A 62 27.24 -15.27 3.61
N ILE A 63 27.23 -14.58 2.46
CA ILE A 63 26.92 -15.19 1.16
C ILE A 63 27.94 -16.25 0.69
N THR A 64 29.19 -16.18 1.18
CA THR A 64 30.23 -17.16 0.79
C THR A 64 30.04 -18.51 1.47
N GLU A 65 29.44 -18.51 2.66
CA GLU A 65 29.29 -19.70 3.51
C GLU A 65 27.86 -20.24 3.52
N ASP A 66 26.87 -19.43 3.16
CA ASP A 66 25.46 -19.78 3.23
C ASP A 66 24.71 -19.44 1.93
N SER A 67 24.32 -20.49 1.20
CA SER A 67 23.56 -20.35 -0.04
C SER A 67 22.16 -19.74 0.18
N LEU A 68 21.59 -19.88 1.37
CA LEU A 68 20.34 -19.22 1.72
C LEU A 68 20.57 -17.72 1.91
N ALA A 69 21.70 -17.31 2.51
CA ALA A 69 22.07 -15.89 2.60
C ALA A 69 22.25 -15.26 1.21
N GLN A 70 22.94 -15.97 0.30
CA GLN A 70 23.06 -15.54 -1.10
C GLN A 70 21.69 -15.34 -1.75
N LYS A 71 20.78 -16.31 -1.59
CA LYS A 71 19.41 -16.19 -2.12
C LYS A 71 18.68 -14.96 -1.57
N LYS A 72 18.74 -14.71 -0.25
CA LYS A 72 18.09 -13.53 0.35
C LYS A 72 18.71 -12.23 -0.15
N PHE A 73 20.02 -12.20 -0.36
CA PHE A 73 20.71 -11.06 -0.94
C PHE A 73 20.25 -10.79 -2.38
N ASP A 74 20.16 -11.83 -3.22
CA ASP A 74 19.70 -11.71 -4.60
C ASP A 74 18.24 -11.26 -4.68
N ASP A 75 17.37 -11.77 -3.79
CA ASP A 75 15.97 -11.33 -3.70
C ASP A 75 15.86 -9.83 -3.39
N LEU A 76 16.73 -9.28 -2.51
CA LEU A 76 16.80 -7.85 -2.20
C LEU A 76 17.35 -7.02 -3.36
N VAL A 77 18.39 -7.50 -4.06
CA VAL A 77 18.92 -6.82 -5.25
C VAL A 77 17.86 -6.76 -6.35
N ARG A 78 17.17 -7.86 -6.61
CA ARG A 78 16.07 -7.90 -7.57
C ARG A 78 14.96 -6.91 -7.19
N ALA A 79 14.57 -6.85 -5.91
CA ALA A 79 13.55 -5.90 -5.45
C ALA A 79 13.97 -4.43 -5.70
N HIS A 80 15.25 -4.11 -5.48
CA HIS A 80 15.79 -2.79 -5.78
C HIS A 80 15.71 -2.47 -7.27
N GLU A 81 16.14 -3.40 -8.12
CA GLU A 81 16.15 -3.25 -9.57
C GLU A 81 14.74 -3.12 -10.15
N GLU A 82 13.77 -3.89 -9.65
CA GLU A 82 12.37 -3.81 -10.08
C GLU A 82 11.79 -2.41 -9.83
N MET A 83 12.03 -1.80 -8.66
CA MET A 83 11.62 -0.42 -8.38
C MET A 83 12.30 0.60 -9.30
N MET A 84 13.61 0.48 -9.51
CA MET A 84 14.35 1.40 -10.39
C MET A 84 13.89 1.30 -11.85
N ASN A 85 13.70 0.09 -12.34
CA ASN A 85 13.20 -0.17 -13.68
C ASN A 85 11.78 0.36 -13.86
N TRP A 86 10.91 0.14 -12.87
CA TRP A 86 9.56 0.68 -12.89
C TRP A 86 9.57 2.21 -12.94
N MET A 87 10.32 2.89 -12.07
CA MET A 87 10.41 4.37 -12.07
C MET A 87 10.91 4.92 -13.42
N GLN A 88 11.94 4.29 -13.99
CA GLN A 88 12.47 4.70 -15.28
C GLN A 88 11.43 4.54 -16.39
N ASP A 89 10.80 3.36 -16.48
CA ASP A 89 9.81 3.04 -17.49
C ASP A 89 8.56 3.92 -17.35
N PHE A 90 8.07 4.12 -16.13
CA PHE A 90 6.97 5.02 -15.81
C PHE A 90 7.23 6.45 -16.30
N GLY A 91 8.43 6.97 -16.04
CA GLY A 91 8.86 8.30 -16.50
C GLY A 91 9.00 8.42 -18.03
N THR A 92 9.06 7.32 -18.77
CA THR A 92 9.01 7.35 -20.25
C THR A 92 7.59 7.38 -20.80
N LYS A 93 6.61 6.87 -20.04
CA LYS A 93 5.20 6.75 -20.44
C LYS A 93 4.38 7.99 -20.12
N PHE A 94 4.71 8.68 -19.03
CA PHE A 94 4.03 9.88 -18.56
C PHE A 94 4.96 11.08 -18.52
N ASN A 95 4.46 12.25 -18.90
CA ASN A 95 5.23 13.48 -18.86
C ASN A 95 5.13 14.15 -17.47
N SER A 96 6.00 15.14 -17.23
CA SER A 96 6.06 15.84 -15.93
C SER A 96 4.75 16.53 -15.53
N ASP A 97 3.97 17.03 -16.49
CA ASP A 97 2.71 17.74 -16.21
C ASP A 97 1.61 16.75 -15.78
N GLU A 98 1.58 15.58 -16.42
CA GLU A 98 0.69 14.46 -16.05
C GLU A 98 1.02 13.92 -14.66
N ILE A 99 2.31 13.72 -14.37
CA ILE A 99 2.78 13.15 -13.10
C ILE A 99 2.59 14.14 -11.94
N MET A 100 3.02 15.40 -12.12
CA MET A 100 3.13 16.35 -10.99
C MET A 100 1.92 17.26 -10.84
N ASN A 101 1.29 17.65 -11.94
CA ASN A 101 0.22 18.67 -11.94
C ASN A 101 -1.17 18.08 -12.16
N GLY A 102 -1.27 16.76 -12.37
CA GLY A 102 -2.55 16.08 -12.59
C GLY A 102 -3.20 16.46 -13.92
N ALA A 103 -2.41 16.72 -14.96
CA ALA A 103 -2.93 16.98 -16.30
C ALA A 103 -3.82 15.83 -16.77
N ALA A 104 -4.89 16.17 -17.50
CA ALA A 104 -5.85 15.18 -17.98
C ALA A 104 -5.19 14.16 -18.92
N LEU A 105 -5.42 12.87 -18.66
CA LEU A 105 -4.89 11.78 -19.48
C LEU A 105 -5.80 11.50 -20.68
N SER A 106 -5.19 11.10 -21.79
CA SER A 106 -5.94 10.48 -22.89
C SER A 106 -6.50 9.13 -22.45
N LYS A 107 -7.49 8.60 -23.18
CA LYS A 107 -8.04 7.26 -22.87
C LYS A 107 -6.97 6.16 -22.92
N GLU A 108 -6.05 6.23 -23.88
CA GLU A 108 -4.93 5.30 -23.99
C GLU A 108 -4.00 5.39 -22.77
N LYS A 109 -3.68 6.61 -22.31
CA LYS A 109 -2.86 6.81 -21.11
C LYS A 109 -3.56 6.37 -19.83
N GLN A 110 -4.88 6.50 -19.77
CA GLN A 110 -5.66 5.97 -18.66
C GLN A 110 -5.57 4.44 -18.59
N ASP A 111 -5.62 3.76 -19.73
CA ASP A 111 -5.48 2.30 -19.78
C ASP A 111 -4.04 1.87 -19.43
N LEU A 112 -3.02 2.62 -19.86
CA LEU A 112 -1.63 2.43 -19.41
C LEU A 112 -1.48 2.62 -17.91
N LEU A 113 -2.10 3.64 -17.33
CA LEU A 113 -2.02 3.92 -15.90
C LEU A 113 -2.61 2.78 -15.04
N ILE A 114 -3.67 2.13 -15.53
CA ILE A 114 -4.22 0.93 -14.90
C ILE A 114 -3.18 -0.20 -14.89
N GLN A 115 -2.42 -0.38 -15.98
CA GLN A 115 -1.34 -1.38 -16.01
C GLN A 115 -0.19 -1.00 -15.08
N GLU A 116 0.16 0.29 -15.01
CA GLU A 116 1.18 0.77 -14.08
C GLU A 116 0.80 0.59 -12.62
N LYS A 117 -0.48 0.75 -12.28
CA LYS A 117 -0.98 0.43 -10.94
C LYS A 117 -0.69 -1.03 -10.58
N ILE A 118 -1.01 -1.95 -11.49
CA ILE A 118 -0.77 -3.38 -11.28
C ILE A 118 0.74 -3.65 -11.15
N ALA A 119 1.56 -3.00 -11.97
CA ALA A 119 3.01 -3.15 -11.93
C ALA A 119 3.60 -2.65 -10.60
N ILE A 120 3.23 -1.46 -10.13
CA ILE A 120 3.75 -0.92 -8.86
C ILE A 120 3.25 -1.71 -7.65
N ASP A 121 2.03 -2.26 -7.70
CA ASP A 121 1.53 -3.19 -6.68
C ASP A 121 2.41 -4.45 -6.62
N GLN A 122 2.81 -5.01 -7.78
CA GLN A 122 3.72 -6.16 -7.83
C GLN A 122 5.13 -5.82 -7.31
N VAL A 123 5.67 -4.66 -7.68
CA VAL A 123 6.97 -4.19 -7.16
C VAL A 123 6.90 -4.05 -5.64
N LYS A 124 5.83 -3.46 -5.10
CA LYS A 124 5.59 -3.36 -3.65
C LYS A 124 5.63 -4.72 -2.99
N GLU A 125 4.88 -5.70 -3.49
CA GLU A 125 4.87 -7.05 -2.92
C GLU A 125 6.26 -7.72 -2.98
N THR A 126 7.00 -7.58 -4.10
CA THR A 126 8.38 -8.06 -4.18
C THR A 126 9.25 -7.43 -3.09
N MET A 127 9.20 -6.10 -2.93
CA MET A 127 10.01 -5.39 -1.93
C MET A 127 9.69 -5.83 -0.51
N LEU A 128 8.42 -5.84 -0.14
CA LEU A 128 7.99 -6.21 1.21
C LEU A 128 8.35 -7.66 1.54
N SER A 129 8.16 -8.56 0.57
CA SER A 129 8.52 -9.97 0.72
C SER A 129 10.03 -10.16 0.86
N ALA A 130 10.84 -9.52 0.02
CA ALA A 130 12.30 -9.63 0.09
C ALA A 130 12.86 -9.12 1.43
N ILE A 131 12.35 -7.97 1.90
CA ILE A 131 12.71 -7.39 3.19
C ILE A 131 12.36 -8.34 4.34
N SER A 132 11.09 -8.76 4.42
CA SER A 132 10.62 -9.66 5.48
C SER A 132 11.42 -10.97 5.52
N ASN A 133 11.70 -11.54 4.36
CA ASN A 133 12.47 -12.77 4.23
C ASN A 133 13.93 -12.62 4.69
N ALA A 134 14.57 -11.49 4.39
CA ALA A 134 15.93 -11.20 4.83
C ALA A 134 16.00 -10.92 6.34
N GLU A 135 15.05 -10.14 6.87
CA GLU A 135 14.94 -9.88 8.31
C GLU A 135 14.76 -11.17 9.12
N ASN A 136 13.86 -12.05 8.68
CA ASN A 136 13.62 -13.31 9.38
C ASN A 136 14.85 -14.22 9.34
N PHE A 137 15.53 -14.31 8.19
CA PHE A 137 16.76 -15.07 8.07
C PHE A 137 17.86 -14.56 9.02
N LEU A 138 18.05 -13.23 9.12
CA LEU A 138 19.06 -12.66 10.01
C LEU A 138 18.71 -12.87 11.48
N LYS A 139 17.44 -12.74 11.87
CA LYS A 139 16.96 -13.02 13.24
C LYS A 139 17.19 -14.47 13.67
N GLU A 140 17.12 -15.43 12.75
CA GLU A 140 17.38 -16.85 13.02
C GLU A 140 18.87 -17.18 13.17
N LYS A 141 19.76 -16.27 12.76
CA LYS A 141 21.22 -16.42 12.80
C LYS A 141 21.88 -15.75 14.01
N ASP A 142 21.16 -14.84 14.67
CA ASP A 142 21.56 -14.21 15.94
C ASP A 142 21.43 -15.19 17.13
#